data_AF-A0A5B7FFE8-F1
#
_entry.id   AF-A0A5B7FFE8-F1
#
_cell.length_a   1.000
_cell.length_b   1.000
_cell.length_c   1.000
_cell.angle_alpha   90.00
_cell.angle_beta   90.00
_cell.angle_gamma   90.00
#
_symmetry.space_group_name_H-M   'P 1'
#
loop_
_entity.id
_entity.type
_entity.pdbx_description
1 polymer ?
#
loop_
_entity_poly.entity_id
_entity_poly.type
_entity_poly.pdbx_seq_one_letter_code
_entity_poly.pdbx_strand_id
1 'polypeptide(L)'
;MPTFRIFGVLQRFAICYFLTAVIEVYSMNPQESPEYVWYWKIRDIVRSSPQWVFTLVLLIIHATLTFGLPVPGCPMGYLGPGGLHEWGMNRGCTGGAAGYIDRVVVGRSHVYSHPTCVTIYASNTPYDPEGLLGALTSVLMV
;
A
#
# COMPACT_ATOMS: atom_id res chain seq x y z
N MET A 1 -20.43 -2.88 -18.32
CA MET A 1 -19.19 -3.65 -18.01
C MET A 1 -19.46 -4.42 -16.72
N PRO A 2 -19.14 -5.73 -16.64
CA PRO A 2 -19.37 -6.49 -15.42
C PRO A 2 -18.53 -5.95 -14.26
N THR A 3 -19.11 -5.89 -13.06
CA THR A 3 -18.51 -5.41 -11.80
C THR A 3 -17.51 -6.44 -11.27
N PHE A 4 -16.36 -6.59 -11.93
CA PHE A 4 -15.29 -7.49 -11.48
C PHE A 4 -14.30 -6.76 -10.56
N ARG A 5 -13.91 -7.39 -9.45
CA ARG A 5 -12.94 -6.85 -8.49
C ARG A 5 -11.52 -7.01 -9.03
N ILE A 6 -10.79 -5.90 -9.16
CA ILE A 6 -9.45 -5.92 -9.78
C ILE A 6 -8.36 -6.34 -8.77
N PHE A 7 -8.41 -5.77 -7.56
CA PHE A 7 -7.41 -6.02 -6.52
C PHE A 7 -7.80 -7.17 -5.59
N GLY A 8 -6.80 -7.91 -5.15
CA GLY A 8 -6.93 -9.04 -4.26
C GLY A 8 -5.55 -9.45 -3.74
N VAL A 9 -5.55 -10.38 -2.79
CA VAL A 9 -4.34 -10.80 -2.08
C VAL A 9 -3.25 -11.29 -3.05
N LEU A 10 -3.63 -12.09 -4.06
CA LEU A 10 -2.68 -12.64 -5.03
C LEU A 10 -2.10 -11.55 -5.93
N GLN A 11 -2.93 -10.61 -6.40
CA GLN A 11 -2.48 -9.48 -7.23
C GLN A 11 -1.51 -8.60 -6.45
N ARG A 12 -1.81 -8.33 -5.18
CA ARG A 12 -0.96 -7.57 -4.27
C ARG A 12 0.41 -8.22 -4.12
N PHE A 13 0.45 -9.54 -3.84
CA PHE A 13 1.71 -10.26 -3.76
C PHE A 13 2.47 -10.27 -5.09
N ALA A 14 1.78 -10.53 -6.21
CA ALA A 14 2.40 -10.53 -7.53
C ALA A 14 3.09 -9.20 -7.85
N ILE A 15 2.43 -8.07 -7.56
CA ILE A 15 3.02 -6.74 -7.75
C ILE A 15 4.25 -6.54 -6.85
N CYS A 16 4.15 -6.92 -5.57
CA CYS A 16 5.27 -6.75 -4.63
C CYS A 16 6.49 -7.56 -5.05
N TYR A 17 6.30 -8.85 -5.32
CA TYR A 17 7.38 -9.74 -5.79
C TYR A 17 7.96 -9.30 -7.13
N PHE A 18 7.13 -8.82 -8.05
CA PHE A 18 7.62 -8.31 -9.32
C PHE A 18 8.53 -7.09 -9.14
N LEU A 19 8.11 -6.11 -8.33
CA LEU A 19 8.91 -4.92 -8.06
C LEU A 19 10.23 -5.25 -7.36
N THR A 20 10.20 -6.10 -6.32
CA THR A 20 11.42 -6.48 -5.59
C THR A 20 12.38 -7.26 -6.47
N ALA A 21 11.88 -8.25 -7.24
CA ALA A 21 12.70 -9.03 -8.15
C ALA A 21 13.34 -8.17 -9.25
N VAL A 22 12.61 -7.21 -9.82
CA VAL A 22 13.17 -6.28 -10.81
C VAL A 22 14.33 -5.49 -10.22
N ILE A 23 14.17 -4.94 -9.02
CA ILE A 23 15.23 -4.16 -8.36
C ILE A 23 16.42 -5.02 -7.99
N GLU A 24 16.18 -6.24 -7.51
CA GLU A 24 17.22 -7.20 -7.20
C GLU A 24 18.04 -7.52 -8.45
N VAL A 25 17.40 -7.85 -9.57
CA VAL A 25 18.07 -8.13 -10.84
C VAL A 25 18.90 -6.93 -11.32
N TYR A 26 18.39 -5.70 -11.19
CA TYR A 26 19.14 -4.50 -11.55
C TYR A 26 20.28 -4.17 -10.57
N SER A 27 20.13 -4.51 -9.29
CA SER A 27 21.12 -4.21 -8.25
C SER A 27 22.17 -5.32 -8.09
N MET A 28 21.94 -6.48 -8.69
CA MET A 28 22.81 -7.65 -8.56
C MET A 28 24.15 -7.38 -9.25
N ASN A 29 25.21 -7.29 -8.44
CA ASN A 29 26.57 -7.24 -8.93
C ASN A 29 27.17 -8.65 -8.87
N PRO A 30 27.56 -9.25 -10.02
CA PRO A 30 28.09 -10.62 -10.07
C PRO A 30 29.48 -10.76 -9.45
N GLN A 31 30.17 -9.65 -9.21
CA GLN A 31 31.55 -9.64 -8.73
C GLN A 31 31.59 -9.58 -7.21
N GLU A 32 32.21 -10.57 -6.56
CA GLU A 32 32.43 -10.56 -5.11
C GLU A 32 33.43 -9.47 -4.72
N SER A 33 33.10 -8.68 -3.69
CA SER A 33 34.03 -7.73 -3.12
C SER A 33 35.08 -8.48 -2.30
N PRO A 34 36.38 -8.17 -2.46
CA PRO A 34 37.44 -8.87 -1.74
C PRO A 34 37.36 -8.67 -0.23
N GLU A 35 37.89 -9.64 0.52
CA GLU A 35 37.76 -9.76 1.99
C GLU A 35 38.50 -8.64 2.78
N TYR A 36 39.37 -7.87 2.13
CA TYR A 36 40.14 -6.78 2.74
C TYR A 36 39.40 -5.43 2.83
N VAL A 37 38.16 -5.31 2.35
CA VAL A 37 37.46 -4.03 2.29
C VAL A 37 36.81 -3.69 3.65
N TRP A 38 36.88 -2.42 4.07
CA TRP A 38 36.44 -1.97 5.41
C TRP A 38 34.98 -2.30 5.76
N TYR A 39 34.10 -2.41 4.76
CA TYR A 39 32.69 -2.73 4.94
C TYR A 39 32.37 -4.22 4.77
N TRP A 40 33.36 -5.11 4.70
CA TRP A 40 33.13 -6.54 4.45
C TRP A 40 32.16 -7.19 5.48
N LYS A 41 32.25 -6.79 6.75
CA LYS A 41 31.32 -7.23 7.82
C LYS A 41 29.88 -6.79 7.62
N ILE A 42 29.65 -5.70 6.87
CA ILE A 42 28.32 -5.14 6.57
C ILE A 42 28.04 -5.18 5.06
N ARG A 43 28.76 -6.03 4.31
CA ARG A 43 28.72 -6.10 2.86
C ARG A 43 27.29 -6.29 2.34
N ASP A 44 26.53 -7.14 2.99
CA ASP A 44 25.17 -7.48 2.55
C ASP A 44 24.22 -6.30 2.73
N ILE A 45 24.40 -5.50 3.80
CA ILE A 45 23.64 -4.25 4.01
C ILE A 45 24.03 -3.19 2.97
N VAL A 46 25.33 -3.03 2.71
CA VAL A 46 25.82 -2.07 1.70
C VAL A 46 25.35 -2.46 0.29
N ARG A 47 25.38 -3.75 -0.04
CA ARG A 47 24.91 -4.27 -1.34
C ARG A 47 23.39 -4.15 -1.51
N SER A 48 22.62 -4.44 -0.46
CA SER A 48 21.15 -4.29 -0.48
C SER A 48 20.69 -2.83 -0.30
N SER A 49 21.61 -1.87 -0.11
CA SER A 49 21.25 -0.47 0.09
C SER A 49 20.33 0.12 -1.01
N PRO A 50 20.44 -0.23 -2.31
CA PRO A 50 19.50 0.27 -3.31
C PRO A 50 18.07 -0.27 -3.10
N GLN A 51 17.94 -1.54 -2.68
CA GLN A 51 16.65 -2.15 -2.34
C GLN A 51 16.02 -1.43 -1.13
N TRP A 52 16.81 -1.18 -0.08
CA TRP A 52 16.34 -0.43 1.09
C TRP A 52 15.90 0.99 0.75
N VAL A 53 16.68 1.71 -0.06
CA VAL A 53 16.32 3.06 -0.52
C VAL A 53 14.99 3.02 -1.29
N PHE A 54 14.82 2.06 -2.21
CA PHE A 54 13.56 1.92 -2.95
C PHE A 54 12.37 1.65 -2.02
N THR A 55 12.49 0.69 -1.09
CA THR A 55 11.42 0.35 -0.14
C THR A 55 11.08 1.54 0.75
N LEU A 56 12.08 2.30 1.24
CA LEU A 56 11.86 3.50 2.03
C LEU A 56 11.14 4.59 1.23
N VAL A 57 11.47 4.77 -0.04
CA VAL A 57 10.76 5.72 -0.92
C VAL A 57 9.29 5.33 -1.04
N LEU A 58 8.97 4.04 -1.26
CA LEU A 58 7.57 3.59 -1.33
C LEU A 58 6.83 3.80 -0.01
N LEU A 59 7.48 3.59 1.14
CA LEU A 59 6.88 3.86 2.45
C LEU A 59 6.62 5.35 2.67
N ILE A 60 7.55 6.22 2.26
CA ILE A 60 7.37 7.67 2.35
C ILE A 60 6.20 8.09 1.46
N ILE A 61 6.09 7.55 0.24
CA ILE A 61 4.95 7.79 -0.64
C ILE A 61 3.65 7.32 0.02
N HIS A 62 3.63 6.11 0.60
CA HIS A 62 2.45 5.62 1.32
C HIS A 62 2.07 6.56 2.48
N ALA A 63 3.02 6.93 3.35
CA ALA A 63 2.76 7.77 4.50
C ALA A 63 2.28 9.17 4.10
N THR A 64 2.92 9.77 3.09
CA THR A 64 2.54 11.09 2.57
C THR A 64 1.16 11.08 1.93
N LEU A 65 0.78 10.03 1.19
CA LEU A 65 -0.58 9.88 0.66
C LEU A 65 -1.61 9.65 1.77
N THR A 66 -1.29 8.80 2.74
CA THR A 66 -2.19 8.47 3.86
C THR A 66 -2.50 9.68 4.73
N PHE A 67 -1.48 10.47 5.10
CA PHE A 67 -1.63 11.60 6.02
C PHE A 67 -1.73 12.97 5.34
N GLY A 68 -1.28 13.09 4.09
CA GLY A 68 -1.21 14.36 3.37
C GLY A 68 -2.32 14.58 2.35
N LEU A 69 -3.05 13.54 1.93
CA LEU A 69 -4.10 13.69 0.92
C LEU A 69 -5.40 14.25 1.54
N PRO A 70 -5.88 15.44 1.12
CA PRO A 70 -7.16 15.96 1.58
C PRO A 70 -8.30 15.18 0.91
N VAL A 71 -9.02 14.38 1.69
CA VAL A 71 -10.21 13.66 1.23
C VAL A 71 -11.44 14.53 1.49
N PRO A 72 -12.30 14.78 0.48
CA PRO A 72 -13.46 15.65 0.65
C PRO A 72 -14.42 15.08 1.70
N GLY A 73 -14.73 15.88 2.72
CA GLY A 73 -15.67 15.51 3.79
C GLY A 73 -15.10 14.60 4.88
N CYS A 74 -13.78 14.35 4.89
CA CYS A 74 -13.12 13.50 5.89
C CYS A 74 -11.97 14.25 6.60
N PRO A 75 -11.70 13.94 7.87
CA PRO A 75 -10.55 14.51 8.56
C PRO A 75 -9.24 14.00 7.95
N MET A 76 -8.22 14.85 7.99
CA MET A 76 -6.89 14.54 7.45
C MET A 76 -6.27 13.37 8.22
N GLY A 77 -5.70 12.40 7.50
CA GLY A 77 -5.09 11.22 8.11
C GLY A 77 -6.08 10.21 8.72
N TYR A 78 -7.37 10.26 8.37
CA TYR A 78 -8.35 9.31 8.86
C TYR A 78 -8.05 7.87 8.38
N LEU A 79 -7.98 6.93 9.31
CA LEU A 79 -7.67 5.50 9.05
C LEU A 79 -8.83 4.56 9.43
N GLY A 80 -9.95 5.11 9.89
CA GLY A 80 -11.02 4.33 10.48
C GLY A 80 -12.01 3.72 9.46
N PRO A 81 -12.96 2.90 9.96
CA PRO A 81 -13.97 2.25 9.13
C PRO A 81 -15.09 3.20 8.66
N GLY A 82 -15.16 4.44 9.17
CA GLY A 82 -16.25 5.38 8.91
C GLY A 82 -17.60 4.87 9.41
N GLY A 83 -18.68 5.33 8.79
CA GLY A 83 -20.03 4.86 9.13
C GLY A 83 -20.45 5.31 10.53
N LEU A 84 -20.85 4.38 11.40
CA LEU A 84 -21.24 4.59 12.80
C LEU A 84 -20.04 4.80 13.76
N HIS A 85 -18.81 4.63 13.27
CA HIS A 85 -17.61 4.89 14.07
C HIS A 85 -17.53 6.37 14.49
N GLU A 86 -16.98 6.64 15.69
CA GLU A 86 -16.95 7.99 16.29
C GLU A 86 -18.32 8.67 16.27
N TRP A 87 -19.35 7.99 16.77
CA TRP A 87 -20.74 8.50 16.83
C TRP A 87 -21.34 8.90 15.47
N GLY A 88 -20.78 8.39 14.37
CA GLY A 88 -21.23 8.75 13.04
C GLY A 88 -20.64 10.04 12.48
N MET A 89 -19.58 10.59 13.11
CA MET A 89 -18.93 11.82 12.67
C MET A 89 -18.28 11.70 11.29
N ASN A 90 -17.80 10.49 10.94
CA ASN A 90 -17.02 10.23 9.71
C ASN A 90 -17.77 9.32 8.72
N ARG A 91 -19.05 9.62 8.45
CA ARG A 91 -19.87 8.85 7.49
C ARG A 91 -19.33 9.03 6.07
N GLY A 92 -19.13 7.91 5.36
CA GLY A 92 -18.60 7.90 3.99
C GLY A 92 -17.07 7.96 3.88
N CYS A 93 -16.37 8.05 5.02
CA CYS A 93 -14.91 8.11 5.09
C CYS A 93 -14.25 6.73 5.26
N THR A 94 -14.93 5.63 4.93
CA THR A 94 -14.40 4.27 5.11
C THR A 94 -13.05 4.11 4.40
N GLY A 95 -12.02 3.77 5.18
CA GLY A 95 -10.67 3.58 4.67
C GLY A 95 -9.93 4.86 4.30
N GLY A 96 -10.50 6.03 4.60
CA GLY A 96 -9.87 7.34 4.42
C GLY A 96 -9.24 7.55 3.05
N ALA A 97 -7.97 7.96 3.05
CA ALA A 97 -7.19 8.20 1.84
C ALA A 97 -7.02 6.93 0.98
N ALA A 98 -6.76 5.77 1.59
CA ALA A 98 -6.60 4.50 0.87
C ALA A 98 -7.87 4.14 0.08
N GLY A 99 -9.01 4.10 0.78
CA GLY A 99 -10.29 3.81 0.16
C GLY A 99 -10.71 4.87 -0.88
N TYR A 100 -10.34 6.13 -0.68
CA TYR A 100 -10.56 7.18 -1.68
C TYR A 100 -9.74 6.95 -2.95
N ILE A 101 -8.44 6.69 -2.83
CA ILE A 101 -7.53 6.45 -3.97
C ILE A 101 -8.02 5.24 -4.77
N ASP A 102 -8.35 4.12 -4.13
CA ASP A 102 -8.82 2.92 -4.83
C ASP A 102 -10.07 3.20 -5.68
N ARG A 103 -11.02 3.96 -5.12
CA ARG A 103 -12.25 4.35 -5.83
C ARG A 103 -12.00 5.30 -6.99
N VAL A 104 -10.98 6.16 -6.92
CA VAL A 104 -10.64 7.13 -7.97
C VAL A 104 -9.83 6.46 -9.09
N VAL A 105 -8.85 5.63 -8.74
CA VAL A 105 -7.92 5.02 -9.70
C VAL A 105 -8.55 3.80 -10.38
N VAL A 106 -9.15 2.91 -9.60
CA VAL A 106 -9.69 1.62 -10.09
C VAL A 106 -11.15 1.76 -10.51
N GLY A 107 -11.86 2.71 -9.89
CA GLY A 107 -13.28 2.95 -10.12
C GLY A 107 -14.17 2.17 -9.14
N ARG A 108 -15.30 2.76 -8.75
CA ARG A 108 -16.23 2.19 -7.75
C ARG A 108 -16.79 0.82 -8.13
N SER A 109 -16.93 0.51 -9.42
CA SER A 109 -17.44 -0.77 -9.91
C SER A 109 -16.45 -1.93 -9.76
N HIS A 110 -15.19 -1.63 -9.46
CA HIS A 110 -14.08 -2.58 -9.42
C HIS A 110 -13.46 -2.72 -8.01
N VAL A 111 -14.00 -1.98 -7.03
CA VAL A 111 -13.65 -2.05 -5.61
C VAL A 111 -14.60 -3.01 -4.91
N TYR A 112 -14.12 -3.70 -3.88
CA TYR A 112 -14.94 -4.62 -3.10
C TYR A 112 -16.14 -3.92 -2.42
N SER A 113 -17.35 -4.34 -2.78
CA SER A 113 -18.61 -3.69 -2.35
C SER A 113 -19.14 -4.16 -0.99
N HIS A 114 -18.69 -5.31 -0.48
CA HIS A 114 -19.19 -5.90 0.77
C HIS A 114 -18.09 -6.09 1.84
N PRO A 115 -17.31 -5.05 2.18
CA PRO A 115 -16.33 -5.14 3.26
C PRO A 115 -17.04 -5.29 4.61
N THR A 116 -16.39 -5.94 5.57
CA THR A 116 -16.95 -6.20 6.92
C THR A 116 -17.37 -4.91 7.64
N CYS A 117 -16.73 -3.79 7.35
CA CYS A 117 -17.08 -2.48 7.90
C CYS A 117 -18.45 -1.97 7.46
N VAL A 118 -18.96 -2.37 6.29
CA VAL A 118 -20.33 -2.04 5.84
C VAL A 118 -21.35 -2.67 6.78
N THR A 119 -21.17 -3.95 7.13
CA THR A 119 -22.09 -4.66 8.02
C THR A 119 -21.98 -4.19 9.47
N ILE A 120 -20.77 -3.98 9.98
CA ILE A 120 -20.54 -3.64 11.40
C ILE A 120 -20.84 -2.16 11.69
N TYR A 121 -20.40 -1.25 10.81
CA TYR A 121 -20.49 0.19 11.02
C TYR A 121 -21.58 0.84 10.17
N ALA A 122 -22.45 0.07 9.52
CA ALA A 122 -23.47 0.60 8.59
C ALA A 122 -22.90 1.62 7.60
N SER A 123 -21.67 1.39 7.13
CA SER A 123 -21.05 2.26 6.12
C SER A 123 -21.63 1.94 4.75
N ASN A 124 -21.79 2.94 3.89
CA ASN A 124 -22.33 2.77 2.53
C ASN A 124 -21.25 2.89 1.44
N THR A 125 -19.98 2.84 1.85
CA THR A 125 -18.84 3.12 0.97
C THR A 125 -18.03 1.88 0.72
N PRO A 126 -17.81 1.49 -0.56
CA PRO A 126 -17.01 0.33 -0.91
C PRO A 126 -15.55 0.58 -0.52
N TYR A 127 -14.88 -0.47 -0.06
CA TYR A 127 -13.51 -0.41 0.44
C TYR A 127 -12.81 -1.75 0.16
N ASP A 128 -11.61 -1.68 -0.42
CA ASP A 128 -10.79 -2.85 -0.68
C ASP A 128 -9.65 -2.93 0.36
N PRO A 129 -9.61 -3.96 1.23
CA PRO A 129 -8.49 -4.14 2.15
C PRO A 129 -7.17 -4.47 1.44
N GLU A 130 -7.24 -4.94 0.18
CA GLU A 130 -6.10 -5.32 -0.65
C GLU A 130 -5.82 -4.29 -1.76
N GLY A 131 -6.28 -3.06 -1.57
CA GLY A 131 -6.15 -1.96 -2.52
C GLY A 131 -4.71 -1.53 -2.83
N LEU A 132 -4.58 -0.60 -3.76
CA LEU A 132 -3.30 -0.16 -4.33
C LEU A 132 -2.36 0.41 -3.28
N LEU A 133 -2.89 1.25 -2.38
CA LEU A 133 -2.09 1.90 -1.35
C LEU A 133 -1.51 0.90 -0.33
N GLY A 134 -2.21 -0.20 -0.08
CA GLY A 134 -1.74 -1.29 0.77
C GLY A 134 -0.65 -2.14 0.11
N ALA A 135 -0.62 -2.21 -1.22
CA ALA A 135 0.48 -2.90 -1.93
C ALA A 135 1.83 -2.20 -1.71
N LEU A 136 1.86 -0.87 -1.59
CA LEU A 136 3.10 -0.11 -1.35
C LEU A 136 3.80 -0.50 -0.04
N THR A 137 3.03 -0.71 1.03
CA THR A 137 3.60 -1.12 2.33
C THR A 137 3.94 -2.61 2.36
N SER A 138 3.28 -3.43 1.54
CA SER A 138 3.61 -4.86 1.42
C SER A 138 4.98 -5.12 0.84
N VAL A 139 5.55 -4.19 0.07
CA VAL A 139 6.92 -4.32 -0.44
C VAL A 139 7.94 -4.44 0.70
N LEU A 140 7.66 -3.90 1.89
CA LEU A 140 8.53 -4.07 3.06
C LEU A 140 8.45 -5.48 3.68
N MET A 141 7.37 -6.23 3.43
CA MET A 141 7.19 -7.57 3.95
C MET A 141 7.78 -8.66 3.03
N VAL A 142 8.16 -8.29 1.80
CA VAL A 142 8.77 -9.17 0.80
C VAL A 142 10.27 -9.00 0.82
#